data_AF-A0A7W1BMS1-F1
#
_entry.id   AF-A0A7W1BMS1-F1
#
_cell.length_a   1.000
_cell.length_b   1.000
_cell.length_c   1.000
_cell.angle_alpha   90.00
_cell.angle_beta   90.00
_cell.angle_gamma   90.00
#
_symmetry.space_group_name_H-M   'P 1'
#
loop_
_entity.id
_entity.type
_entity.pdbx_description
1 polymer ?
#
loop_
_entity_poly.entity_id
_entity_poly.type
_entity_poly.pdbx_seq_one_letter_code
_entity_poly.pdbx_strand_id
1 'polypeptide(L)'
;MRRRSTSTLRPVCRVPRARRNRRARGVTFAFVLALGISSGTTQRSAQQPGLQRRLPDDSISTFRVAITIDDVPWHGPWPGDTTLALRTSQLQDALRRYRAPVAAFVNCRGNDPRVERVIRQWERGGATIGNHTTGHR
;
A
#
# COMPACT_ATOMS: atom_id res chain seq x y z
N MET A 1 -12.74 20.74 33.78
CA MET A 1 -12.95 19.51 32.99
C MET A 1 -11.91 19.42 31.87
N ARG A 2 -10.84 18.63 32.05
CA ARG A 2 -9.84 18.35 30.99
C ARG A 2 -10.26 17.06 30.28
N ARG A 3 -10.75 17.15 29.04
CA ARG A 3 -10.95 15.98 28.18
C ARG A 3 -9.58 15.38 27.86
N ARG A 4 -9.30 14.19 28.38
CA ARG A 4 -8.14 13.39 27.96
C ARG A 4 -8.43 12.92 26.54
N SER A 5 -7.71 13.49 25.58
CA SER A 5 -7.74 13.01 24.19
C SER A 5 -6.94 11.70 24.15
N THR A 6 -7.64 10.57 24.21
CA THR A 6 -7.06 9.26 23.96
C THR A 6 -6.83 9.13 22.45
N SER A 7 -5.62 9.45 22.01
CA SER A 7 -5.16 9.16 20.65
C SER A 7 -5.21 7.64 20.44
N THR A 8 -6.17 7.19 19.65
CA THR A 8 -6.37 5.78 19.25
C THR A 8 -5.45 5.35 18.10
N LEU A 9 -4.42 6.13 17.77
CA LEU A 9 -3.48 5.81 16.71
C LEU A 9 -2.64 4.60 17.12
N ARG A 10 -2.95 3.44 16.54
CA ARG A 10 -2.00 2.33 16.47
C ARG A 10 -0.73 2.89 15.82
N PRO A 11 0.46 2.69 16.41
CA PRO A 11 1.68 3.16 15.77
C PRO A 11 1.84 2.43 14.43
N VAL A 12 1.64 3.16 13.33
CA VAL A 12 1.82 2.67 11.96
C VAL A 12 3.20 2.02 11.80
N CYS A 13 4.18 2.53 12.55
CA CYS A 13 5.55 2.04 12.59
C CYS A 13 5.89 1.15 13.80
N ARG A 14 5.03 0.18 14.13
CA ARG A 14 5.39 -0.83 15.14
C ARG A 14 6.32 -1.87 14.54
N VAL A 15 7.60 -1.85 14.95
CA VAL A 15 8.57 -2.90 14.60
C VAL A 15 8.08 -4.23 15.21
N PRO A 16 7.92 -5.32 14.43
CA PRO A 16 7.63 -6.63 15.00
C PRO A 16 8.80 -7.04 15.91
N ARG A 17 8.52 -7.33 17.19
CA ARG A 17 9.51 -8.02 18.03
C ARG A 17 9.77 -9.38 17.40
N ALA A 18 11.04 -9.69 17.13
CA ALA A 18 11.45 -10.98 16.58
C ALA A 18 10.83 -12.13 17.39
N ARG A 19 10.00 -12.95 16.73
CA ARG A 19 9.50 -14.20 17.34
C ARG A 19 10.71 -15.12 17.54
N ARG A 20 11.05 -15.45 18.80
CA ARG A 20 11.97 -16.54 19.11
C ARG A 20 11.38 -17.83 18.55
N ASN A 21 11.94 -18.33 17.46
CA ASN A 21 11.57 -19.60 16.84
C ASN A 21 11.82 -20.76 17.82
N ARG A 22 10.76 -21.26 18.48
CA ARG A 22 10.78 -22.62 19.04
C ARG A 22 10.67 -23.58 17.85
N ARG A 23 11.77 -24.25 17.54
CA ARG A 23 11.81 -25.32 16.54
C ARG A 23 10.91 -26.47 17.00
N ALA A 24 9.84 -26.74 16.25
CA ALA A 24 9.17 -28.03 16.26
C ALA A 24 9.21 -28.57 14.82
N ARG A 25 10.16 -29.48 14.57
CA ARG A 25 10.18 -30.38 13.40
C ARG A 25 9.45 -31.65 13.87
N GLY A 26 8.58 -32.33 13.15
CA GLY A 26 8.06 -32.24 11.78
C GLY A 26 7.36 -33.58 11.54
N VAL A 27 6.08 -33.57 11.15
CA VAL A 27 5.29 -34.78 10.85
C VAL A 27 5.45 -35.06 9.35
N THR A 28 5.92 -36.26 9.02
CA THR A 28 6.14 -36.73 7.65
C THR A 28 4.82 -37.09 6.98
N PHE A 29 4.49 -36.45 5.85
CA PHE A 29 3.38 -36.87 4.97
C PHE A 29 3.94 -37.71 3.82
N ALA A 30 3.42 -38.93 3.67
CA ALA A 30 3.73 -39.82 2.55
C ALA A 30 2.96 -39.38 1.29
N PHE A 31 3.68 -39.29 0.17
CA PHE A 31 3.13 -39.08 -1.17
C PHE A 31 2.62 -40.42 -1.73
N VAL A 32 1.36 -40.47 -2.15
CA VAL A 32 0.83 -41.57 -2.99
C VAL A 32 0.72 -41.04 -4.41
N LEU A 33 1.50 -41.64 -5.31
CA LEU A 33 1.53 -41.37 -6.74
C LEU A 33 0.45 -42.23 -7.41
N ALA A 34 -0.57 -41.60 -7.98
CA ALA A 34 -1.54 -42.26 -8.86
C ALA A 34 -1.28 -41.82 -10.30
N LEU A 35 -0.80 -42.75 -11.14
CA LEU A 35 -0.74 -42.59 -12.59
C LEU A 35 -2.16 -42.63 -13.16
N GLY A 36 -2.59 -41.52 -13.77
CA GLY A 36 -3.80 -41.44 -14.58
C GLY A 36 -3.46 -41.43 -16.06
N ILE A 37 -4.05 -42.37 -16.80
CA ILE A 37 -3.89 -42.59 -18.24
C ILE A 37 -4.59 -41.45 -19.00
N SER A 38 -3.83 -40.68 -19.77
CA SER A 38 -4.37 -39.61 -20.62
C SER A 38 -4.84 -40.19 -21.97
N SER A 39 -6.14 -40.23 -22.20
CA SER A 39 -6.73 -40.42 -23.52
C SER A 39 -7.62 -39.23 -23.86
N GLY A 40 -7.39 -38.65 -25.04
CA GLY A 40 -8.31 -37.75 -25.71
C GLY A 40 -7.93 -36.28 -25.62
N THR A 41 -7.67 -35.65 -26.78
CA THR A 41 -8.70 -34.87 -27.48
C THR A 41 -8.13 -34.24 -28.74
N THR A 42 -8.83 -34.45 -29.85
CA THR A 42 -8.60 -33.84 -31.16
C THR A 42 -8.74 -32.31 -31.03
N GLN A 43 -7.66 -31.55 -31.24
CA GLN A 43 -7.72 -30.08 -31.29
C GLN A 43 -8.41 -29.63 -32.57
N ARG A 44 -9.73 -29.43 -32.49
CA ARG A 44 -10.48 -28.67 -33.49
C ARG A 44 -10.15 -27.20 -33.25
N SER A 45 -9.36 -26.61 -34.15
CA SER A 45 -9.05 -25.19 -34.16
C SER A 45 -10.36 -24.40 -34.31
N ALA A 46 -10.91 -23.95 -33.19
CA ALA A 46 -11.99 -22.97 -33.18
C ALA A 46 -11.36 -21.63 -33.52
N GLN A 47 -11.41 -21.29 -34.80
CA GLN A 47 -11.21 -19.95 -35.31
C GLN A 47 -12.22 -19.05 -34.60
N GLN A 48 -11.79 -18.33 -33.56
CA GLN A 48 -12.66 -17.45 -32.79
C GLN A 48 -13.08 -16.29 -33.70
N PRO A 49 -14.38 -16.15 -34.03
CA PRO A 49 -14.86 -14.94 -34.68
C PRO A 49 -14.54 -13.78 -33.74
N GLY A 50 -13.93 -12.74 -34.29
CA GLY A 50 -13.36 -11.63 -33.54
C GLY A 50 -14.32 -11.14 -32.45
N LEU A 51 -13.92 -11.30 -31.20
CA LEU A 51 -14.44 -10.52 -30.09
C LEU A 51 -13.92 -9.08 -30.26
N GLN A 52 -14.39 -8.39 -31.29
CA GLN A 52 -14.63 -6.97 -31.16
C GLN A 52 -15.75 -6.85 -30.14
N ARG A 53 -15.35 -6.81 -28.86
CA ARG A 53 -16.22 -6.38 -27.78
C ARG A 53 -16.66 -4.98 -28.16
N ARG A 54 -17.86 -4.85 -28.74
CA ARG A 54 -18.54 -3.55 -28.85
C ARG A 54 -18.53 -2.98 -27.43
N LEU A 55 -17.68 -1.98 -27.23
CA LEU A 55 -17.76 -1.14 -26.04
C LEU A 55 -19.17 -0.50 -26.12
N PRO A 56 -20.01 -0.64 -25.09
CA PRO A 56 -21.30 0.02 -25.08
C PRO A 56 -21.09 1.52 -25.31
N ASP A 57 -21.86 2.06 -26.26
CA ASP A 57 -22.01 3.49 -26.51
C ASP A 57 -22.20 4.26 -25.20
N ASP A 58 -21.43 5.32 -25.02
CA ASP A 58 -21.70 6.52 -24.20
C ASP A 58 -22.22 6.37 -22.75
N SER A 59 -22.08 5.21 -22.11
CA SER A 59 -22.14 5.17 -20.65
C SER A 59 -20.84 5.77 -20.11
N ILE A 60 -20.86 7.00 -19.59
CA ILE A 60 -19.78 7.48 -18.73
C ILE A 60 -19.69 6.50 -17.56
N SER A 61 -18.78 5.53 -17.67
CA SER A 61 -18.50 4.63 -16.56
C SER A 61 -17.82 5.48 -15.50
N THR A 62 -18.49 5.69 -14.38
CA THR A 62 -17.88 6.34 -13.22
C THR A 62 -16.79 5.41 -12.69
N PHE A 63 -15.54 5.68 -13.05
CA PHE A 63 -14.41 4.95 -12.50
C PHE A 63 -13.99 5.60 -11.17
N ARG A 64 -13.70 4.76 -10.18
CA ARG A 64 -13.19 5.23 -8.89
C ARG A 64 -11.66 5.26 -8.95
N VAL A 65 -11.08 6.40 -8.59
CA VAL A 65 -9.63 6.58 -8.51
C VAL A 65 -9.23 6.71 -7.05
N ALA A 66 -8.18 6.00 -6.65
CA ALA A 66 -7.48 6.22 -5.40
C ALA A 66 -6.15 6.91 -5.69
N ILE A 67 -5.86 7.99 -4.96
CA ILE A 67 -4.56 8.67 -5.02
C ILE A 67 -3.73 8.16 -3.86
N THR A 68 -2.56 7.60 -4.17
CA THR A 68 -1.60 7.11 -3.18
C THR A 68 -0.27 7.82 -3.35
N ILE A 69 0.43 8.03 -2.23
CA ILE A 69 1.77 8.59 -2.19
C ILE A 69 2.63 7.66 -1.36
N ASP A 70 3.57 7.01 -2.03
CA ASP A 70 4.52 6.11 -1.41
C ASP A 70 5.74 6.89 -0.92
N ASP A 71 6.63 6.19 -0.23
CA ASP A 71 7.90 6.75 0.23
C ASP A 71 7.84 7.91 1.21
N VAL A 72 6.70 8.15 1.86
CA VAL A 72 6.59 9.18 2.89
C VAL A 72 7.53 8.83 4.04
N PRO A 73 8.33 9.77 4.56
CA PRO A 73 8.32 11.20 4.26
C PRO A 73 9.17 11.63 3.05
N TRP A 74 10.15 10.82 2.63
CA TRP A 74 11.03 11.14 1.50
C TRP A 74 11.83 9.91 1.05
N HIS A 75 12.11 9.82 -0.25
CA HIS A 75 13.06 8.89 -0.83
C HIS A 75 14.32 9.63 -1.31
N GLY A 76 15.50 9.14 -0.93
CA GLY A 76 16.80 9.70 -1.32
C GLY A 76 17.45 10.61 -0.26
N PRO A 77 18.46 11.42 -0.64
CA PRO A 77 19.15 12.32 0.28
C PRO A 77 18.19 13.32 0.92
N TRP A 78 18.29 13.51 2.24
CA TRP A 78 17.39 14.40 2.98
C TRP A 78 17.58 15.86 2.52
N PRO A 79 16.55 16.52 1.97
CA PRO A 79 16.68 17.86 1.38
C PRO A 79 16.68 18.99 2.43
N GLY A 80 16.68 18.65 3.72
CA GLY A 80 16.50 19.56 4.84
C GLY A 80 15.03 19.70 5.27
N ASP A 81 14.80 19.94 6.56
CA ASP A 81 13.47 19.95 7.17
C ASP A 81 12.55 21.03 6.55
N THR A 82 13.06 22.25 6.36
CA THR A 82 12.29 23.37 5.79
C THR A 82 11.85 23.07 4.36
N THR A 83 12.77 22.58 3.52
CA THR A 83 12.48 22.21 2.13
C THR A 83 11.41 21.13 2.08
N LEU A 84 11.56 20.05 2.87
CA LEU A 84 10.63 18.94 2.84
C LEU A 84 9.23 19.34 3.34
N ALA A 85 9.16 20.11 4.43
CA ALA A 85 7.89 20.60 4.96
C ALA A 85 7.16 21.51 3.95
N LEU A 86 7.89 22.40 3.28
CA LEU A 86 7.35 23.28 2.24
C LEU A 86 6.80 22.47 1.06
N ARG A 87 7.58 21.52 0.53
CA ARG A 87 7.16 20.66 -0.59
C ARG A 87 5.93 19.81 -0.22
N THR A 88 5.92 19.27 1.00
CA THR A 88 4.77 18.52 1.53
C THR A 88 3.54 19.41 1.61
N SER A 89 3.67 20.66 2.10
CA SER A 89 2.54 21.59 2.16
C SER A 89 2.00 21.92 0.77
N GLN A 90 2.87 22.24 -0.19
CA GLN A 90 2.47 22.55 -1.56
C GLN A 90 1.65 21.43 -2.20
N LEU A 91 2.07 20.17 -1.98
CA LEU A 91 1.34 19.01 -2.48
C LEU A 91 -0.02 18.84 -1.78
N GLN A 92 -0.06 18.98 -0.46
CA GLN A 92 -1.31 18.93 0.30
C GLN A 92 -2.28 20.06 -0.07
N ASP A 93 -1.78 21.26 -0.34
CA ASP A 93 -2.58 22.39 -0.79
C ASP A 93 -3.26 22.09 -2.13
N ALA A 94 -2.52 21.50 -3.07
CA ALA A 94 -3.09 21.05 -4.34
C ALA A 94 -4.17 19.97 -4.14
N LEU A 95 -3.89 18.93 -3.35
CA LEU A 95 -4.85 17.87 -3.05
C LEU A 95 -6.13 18.42 -2.39
N ARG A 96 -5.99 19.33 -1.42
CA ARG A 96 -7.12 20.00 -0.77
C ARG A 96 -7.93 20.85 -1.73
N ARG A 97 -7.27 21.64 -2.58
CA ARG A 97 -7.92 22.51 -3.58
C ARG A 97 -8.88 21.73 -4.48
N TYR A 98 -8.49 20.51 -4.85
CA TYR A 98 -9.30 19.62 -5.70
C TYR A 98 -10.13 18.61 -4.90
N ARG A 99 -10.18 18.72 -3.57
CA ARG A 99 -10.90 17.79 -2.68
C ARG A 99 -10.52 16.32 -2.95
N ALA A 100 -9.25 16.08 -3.23
CA ALA A 100 -8.71 14.79 -3.63
C ALA A 100 -8.18 14.05 -2.38
N PRO A 101 -8.90 13.04 -1.84
CA PRO A 101 -8.42 12.28 -0.69
C PRO A 101 -7.19 11.45 -1.07
N VAL A 102 -6.24 11.33 -0.14
CA VAL A 102 -4.97 10.65 -0.38
C VAL A 102 -4.67 9.63 0.71
N ALA A 103 -4.12 8.49 0.30
CA ALA A 103 -3.44 7.55 1.20
C ALA A 103 -1.92 7.74 1.10
N ALA A 104 -1.27 8.00 2.22
CA ALA A 104 0.17 8.23 2.33
C ALA A 104 0.84 7.01 2.99
N PHE A 105 1.70 6.31 2.26
CA PHE A 105 2.38 5.11 2.73
C PHE A 105 3.77 5.46 3.26
N VAL A 106 3.96 5.19 4.56
CA VAL A 106 5.12 5.64 5.34
C VAL A 106 6.19 4.56 5.44
N ASN A 107 7.41 4.92 5.07
CA ASN A 107 8.62 4.16 5.37
C ASN A 107 8.96 4.29 6.86
N CYS A 108 8.79 3.19 7.60
CA CYS A 108 9.06 3.16 9.02
C CYS A 108 10.56 2.93 9.30
N ARG A 109 11.37 3.96 9.06
CA ARG A 109 12.83 3.94 9.27
C ARG A 109 13.20 4.52 10.63
N GLY A 110 13.41 3.65 11.61
CA GLY A 110 13.92 4.04 12.93
C GLY A 110 13.04 5.04 13.68
N ASN A 111 13.59 5.65 14.72
CA ASN A 111 12.91 6.65 15.56
C ASN A 111 13.46 8.06 15.30
N ASP A 112 13.43 8.53 14.05
CA ASP A 112 13.87 9.90 13.71
C ASP A 112 12.73 10.90 13.97
N PRO A 113 12.89 11.88 14.89
CA PRO A 113 11.87 12.89 15.17
C PRO A 113 11.51 13.76 13.96
N ARG A 114 12.42 13.91 12.98
CA ARG A 114 12.18 14.65 11.72
C ARG A 114 11.17 13.91 10.86
N VAL A 115 11.33 12.60 10.74
CA VAL A 115 10.40 11.71 10.03
C VAL A 115 9.01 11.79 10.66
N GLU A 116 8.96 11.71 11.99
CA GLU A 116 7.71 11.77 12.75
C GLU A 116 6.98 13.12 12.59
N ARG A 117 7.73 14.24 12.50
CA ARG A 117 7.15 15.56 12.20
C ARG A 117 6.43 15.59 10.85
N VAL A 118 7.06 15.04 9.81
CA VAL A 118 6.47 15.04 8.46
C VAL A 118 5.28 14.08 8.39
N ILE A 119 5.33 12.92 9.04
CA ILE A 119 4.17 12.02 9.13
C ILE A 119 2.97 12.73 9.79
N ARG A 120 3.21 13.46 10.89
CA ARG A 120 2.16 14.27 11.53
C ARG A 120 1.65 15.39 10.63
N GLN A 121 2.49 15.95 9.77
CA GLN A 121 2.05 16.91 8.75
C GLN A 121 1.11 16.23 7.74
N TRP A 122 1.39 14.99 7.32
CA TRP A 122 0.49 14.19 6.48
C TRP A 122 -0.87 13.92 7.15
N GLU A 123 -0.86 13.50 8.41
CA GLU A 123 -2.09 13.27 9.18
C GLU A 123 -2.94 14.55 9.31
N ARG A 124 -2.34 15.67 9.71
CA ARG A 124 -3.04 16.96 9.82
C ARG A 124 -3.54 17.49 8.48
N GLY A 125 -2.89 17.10 7.39
CA GLY A 125 -3.33 17.40 6.03
C GLY A 125 -4.57 16.60 5.57
N GLY A 126 -5.05 15.65 6.39
CA GLY A 126 -6.19 14.81 6.08
C GLY A 126 -5.86 13.51 5.34
N ALA A 127 -4.57 13.14 5.24
CA ALA A 127 -4.18 11.91 4.60
C ALA A 127 -4.52 10.68 5.47
N THR A 128 -4.96 9.61 4.82
CA THR A 128 -4.99 8.28 5.46
C THR A 128 -3.57 7.73 5.50
N ILE A 129 -3.06 7.35 6.67
CA ILE A 129 -1.68 6.87 6.81
C ILE A 129 -1.63 5.33 6.70
N GLY A 130 -0.83 4.84 5.76
CA GLY A 130 -0.52 3.43 5.56
C GLY A 130 0.94 3.11 5.91
N ASN A 131 1.24 1.82 6.11
CA ASN A 131 2.60 1.32 6.35
C ASN A 131 3.23 0.93 5.00
N HIS A 132 4.45 1.41 4.71
CA HIS A 132 5.23 1.10 3.52
C HIS A 132 6.48 0.26 3.81
N THR A 133 6.42 -0.56 4.86
CA THR A 133 7.51 -1.39 5.38
C THR A 133 8.72 -0.59 5.91
N THR A 134 9.76 -1.30 6.34
CA THR A 134 11.03 -0.69 6.77
C THR A 134 11.97 -0.58 5.59
N GLY A 135 11.86 0.52 4.84
CA GLY A 135 12.81 0.89 3.80
C GLY A 135 12.69 0.07 2.52
N HIS A 136 11.47 -0.13 2.01
CA HIS A 136 11.20 -0.81 0.73
C HIS A 136 11.57 -2.31 0.71
N ARG A 137 11.23 -3.07 1.76
CA ARG A 137 11.44 -4.53 1.81
C ARG A 137 10.27 -5.28 2.41
#